data_AF-A0A1I2J3R7-F1
#
_entry.id   AF-A0A1I2J3R7-F1
#
_cell.length_a   1.000
_cell.length_b   1.000
_cell.length_c   1.000
_cell.angle_alpha   90.00
_cell.angle_beta   90.00
_cell.angle_gamma   90.00
#
_symmetry.space_group_name_H-M   'P 1'
#
loop_
_entity.id
_entity.type
_entity.pdbx_description
1 polymer ?
#
loop_
_entity_poly.entity_id
_entity_poly.type
_entity_poly.pdbx_seq_one_letter_code
_entity_poly.pdbx_strand_id
1 'polypeptide(L)'
;ELGDVDGDGDLDIVATDWGSSQPYGDPVDQGASLRLWLGNGDGTFEDGAANLPMGMESWAVWSFDLELADIDNDYALDVLVATRGVGWAIVLKNGGDGNFTHLPIAALESNVAKQVNAAFTPMDFTGDGFIDVVTLQDGVGQMGNCVDIMGIDYCAKRNSVIINDGSGDFADNPAGFWEIVHNPPKLDFDAATLDFDSNGTPDFVTTGLRLGPNDKNSRLFLNNGSKFTPASVPMDAAFPVVPELAQTFGLMFADFNHDKREDVALATRDAGLPNFVLFGRDDPADGVPVDTQPPRIYDDNLEDKLGTLLFFGQEAGFEARVNDYKTPSHWHDYWFDPNLTSLKLTGDGATLTTHGRRLPYMEFALGLADPQELVTMADDDPKKFIAPSIWFGEALWRVGFTVPYNGSKTDTLTWQYCAIDAAENRTCVGPFSVELQVDPDDCGDGVVQEWEACDDDSPTCVMCENTCGNGTCDEPAENNEICPEDCPCNGVCDPDEVCPEDCPDSESDSGSVCGDGTCDDGEVCPEDCGDTSGECDGVCEPTGGETCPEDCPVCGDGVCDPGEEETCPEDCGDTATDSDGQCPDGAAPGADGQCQLDDDGCGCVADGSGTRGLWGSLLLLGVFGVRRSRKRA
;
A
#
# COMPACT_ATOMS: atom_id res chain seq x y z
N GLU A 1 -0.31 0.31 -13.84
CA GLU A 1 0.48 -0.40 -12.82
C GLU A 1 -0.36 -0.88 -11.67
N LEU A 2 0.13 -1.95 -11.04
CA LEU A 2 -0.31 -2.46 -9.74
C LEU A 2 0.75 -2.12 -8.69
N GLY A 3 0.34 -1.74 -7.50
CA GLY A 3 1.23 -1.51 -6.36
C GLY A 3 0.42 -1.07 -5.14
N ASP A 4 0.91 -1.36 -3.94
CA ASP A 4 0.35 -0.91 -2.66
C ASP A 4 0.81 0.55 -2.44
N VAL A 5 -0.02 1.51 -2.81
CA VAL A 5 0.32 2.93 -2.75
C VAL A 5 -0.13 3.59 -1.45
N ASP A 6 -1.00 2.97 -0.66
CA ASP A 6 -1.45 3.51 0.63
C ASP A 6 -0.98 2.72 1.86
N GLY A 7 -0.16 1.69 1.64
CA GLY A 7 0.54 0.95 2.68
C GLY A 7 -0.37 0.03 3.48
N ASP A 8 -1.58 -0.26 2.99
CA ASP A 8 -2.61 -0.97 3.74
C ASP A 8 -2.47 -2.51 3.70
N GLY A 9 -1.66 -3.03 2.77
CA GLY A 9 -1.56 -4.47 2.58
C GLY A 9 -1.89 -4.94 1.17
N ASP A 10 -2.67 -4.17 0.44
CA ASP A 10 -3.36 -4.62 -0.75
C ASP A 10 -2.84 -3.91 -2.01
N LEU A 11 -3.00 -4.55 -3.18
CA LEU A 11 -2.54 -3.96 -4.43
C LEU A 11 -3.58 -3.00 -4.99
N ASP A 12 -3.18 -1.75 -5.20
CA ASP A 12 -3.96 -0.71 -5.86
C ASP A 12 -3.73 -0.70 -7.37
N ILE A 13 -4.55 0.07 -8.09
CA ILE A 13 -4.39 0.30 -9.52
C ILE A 13 -4.18 1.79 -9.78
N VAL A 14 -3.05 2.11 -10.39
CA VAL A 14 -2.84 3.40 -11.07
C VAL A 14 -2.90 3.15 -12.57
N ALA A 15 -3.75 3.90 -13.28
CA ALA A 15 -3.94 3.73 -14.72
C ALA A 15 -3.93 5.04 -15.50
N THR A 16 -3.24 5.02 -16.64
CA THR A 16 -3.32 6.07 -17.66
C THR A 16 -4.67 6.03 -18.37
N ASP A 17 -5.26 7.19 -18.62
CA ASP A 17 -6.46 7.33 -19.45
C ASP A 17 -6.12 8.14 -20.70
N TRP A 18 -6.06 7.47 -21.85
CA TRP A 18 -5.75 8.11 -23.12
C TRP A 18 -6.85 9.11 -23.54
N GLY A 19 -8.09 8.89 -23.11
CA GLY A 19 -9.26 9.56 -23.67
C GLY A 19 -9.77 8.90 -24.97
N SER A 20 -10.58 9.62 -25.72
CA SER A 20 -11.41 9.02 -26.78
C SER A 20 -10.77 8.99 -28.18
N SER A 21 -9.73 9.78 -28.41
CA SER A 21 -9.10 9.96 -29.73
C SER A 21 -7.64 10.41 -29.63
N GLN A 22 -6.93 10.47 -30.77
CA GLN A 22 -5.52 10.87 -30.81
C GLN A 22 -5.33 12.38 -30.58
N PRO A 23 -4.27 12.80 -29.84
CA PRO A 23 -3.89 14.19 -29.78
C PRO A 23 -3.50 14.64 -31.19
N TYR A 24 -3.90 15.85 -31.58
CA TYR A 24 -3.63 16.50 -32.87
C TYR A 24 -4.48 16.08 -34.09
N GLY A 25 -5.59 15.37 -33.90
CA GLY A 25 -6.54 15.02 -34.99
C GLY A 25 -7.97 15.57 -34.83
N ASP A 26 -8.42 15.79 -33.59
CA ASP A 26 -9.76 16.25 -33.27
C ASP A 26 -9.70 17.42 -32.26
N PRO A 27 -10.21 18.63 -32.59
CA PRO A 27 -10.22 19.76 -31.67
C PRO A 27 -11.24 19.62 -30.51
N VAL A 28 -12.00 18.52 -30.44
CA VAL A 28 -13.04 18.29 -29.41
C VAL A 28 -12.55 17.38 -28.28
N ASP A 29 -11.51 16.57 -28.50
CA ASP A 29 -10.98 15.72 -27.44
C ASP A 29 -10.00 16.50 -26.56
N GLN A 30 -10.16 16.37 -25.25
CA GLN A 30 -9.29 16.99 -24.24
C GLN A 30 -8.37 15.97 -23.57
N GLY A 31 -8.42 14.71 -24.01
CA GLY A 31 -7.79 13.60 -23.31
C GLY A 31 -8.58 13.25 -22.05
N ALA A 32 -8.04 12.33 -21.27
CA ALA A 32 -8.55 12.03 -19.93
C ALA A 32 -7.39 11.96 -18.94
N SER A 33 -7.73 12.03 -17.65
CA SER A 33 -6.78 12.07 -16.55
C SER A 33 -6.42 10.68 -16.06
N LEU A 34 -5.26 10.57 -15.41
CA LEU A 34 -4.87 9.43 -14.59
C LEU A 34 -6.01 8.99 -13.65
N ARG A 35 -6.13 7.68 -13.44
CA ARG A 35 -7.08 7.05 -12.53
C ARG A 35 -6.34 6.34 -11.41
N LEU A 36 -6.92 6.36 -10.22
CA LEU A 36 -6.47 5.62 -9.05
C LEU A 36 -7.67 4.83 -8.50
N TRP A 37 -7.43 3.57 -8.18
CA TRP A 37 -8.37 2.72 -7.48
C TRP A 37 -7.66 2.02 -6.33
N LEU A 38 -8.19 2.18 -5.11
CA LEU A 38 -7.62 1.58 -3.91
C LEU A 38 -8.18 0.17 -3.72
N GLY A 39 -7.32 -0.80 -3.46
CA GLY A 39 -7.65 -2.21 -3.30
C GLY A 39 -8.21 -2.51 -1.91
N ASN A 40 -9.17 -3.42 -1.82
CA ASN A 40 -9.71 -3.88 -0.53
C ASN A 40 -9.24 -5.31 -0.15
N GLY A 41 -8.22 -5.82 -0.83
CA GLY A 41 -7.67 -7.17 -0.62
C GLY A 41 -8.53 -8.35 -1.07
N ASP A 42 -9.82 -8.12 -1.35
CA ASP A 42 -10.76 -9.13 -1.81
C ASP A 42 -11.00 -9.10 -3.34
N GLY A 43 -10.21 -8.28 -4.05
CA GLY A 43 -10.32 -8.05 -5.48
C GLY A 43 -11.40 -7.03 -5.89
N THR A 44 -12.03 -6.38 -4.91
CA THR A 44 -12.81 -5.15 -5.12
C THR A 44 -11.94 -3.92 -4.93
N PHE A 45 -12.42 -2.79 -5.46
CA PHE A 45 -11.69 -1.53 -5.46
C PHE A 45 -12.60 -0.34 -5.17
N GLU A 46 -12.07 0.64 -4.46
CA GLU A 46 -12.69 1.94 -4.24
C GLU A 46 -12.11 3.01 -5.19
N ASP A 47 -12.88 4.07 -5.46
CA ASP A 47 -12.44 5.17 -6.32
C ASP A 47 -11.51 6.11 -5.54
N GLY A 48 -10.21 6.06 -5.85
CA GLY A 48 -9.17 6.88 -5.21
C GLY A 48 -8.98 8.26 -5.86
N ALA A 49 -9.90 8.73 -6.70
CA ALA A 49 -9.75 10.02 -7.38
C ALA A 49 -9.54 11.22 -6.43
N ALA A 50 -10.02 11.13 -5.19
CA ALA A 50 -9.82 12.17 -4.17
C ALA A 50 -8.37 12.26 -3.66
N ASN A 51 -7.60 11.17 -3.77
CA ASN A 51 -6.21 11.10 -3.34
C ASN A 51 -5.24 11.63 -4.42
N LEU A 52 -5.72 11.86 -5.64
CA LEU A 52 -4.96 12.54 -6.69
C LEU A 52 -5.04 14.06 -6.52
N PRO A 53 -3.98 14.81 -6.86
CA PRO A 53 -3.98 16.25 -6.68
C PRO A 53 -4.97 16.95 -7.63
N MET A 54 -5.50 18.10 -7.20
CA MET A 54 -6.35 18.92 -8.06
C MET A 54 -5.60 19.39 -9.32
N GLY A 55 -6.25 19.34 -10.49
CA GLY A 55 -5.67 19.84 -11.75
C GLY A 55 -5.14 18.77 -12.69
N MET A 56 -5.29 17.48 -12.35
CA MET A 56 -4.87 16.34 -13.19
C MET A 56 -5.47 16.39 -14.60
N GLU A 57 -6.68 16.93 -14.75
CA GLU A 57 -7.35 17.18 -16.04
C GLU A 57 -6.63 18.19 -16.95
N SER A 58 -5.60 18.85 -16.43
CA SER A 58 -4.74 19.76 -17.19
C SER A 58 -3.27 19.33 -17.23
N TRP A 59 -2.81 18.60 -16.20
CA TRP A 59 -1.41 18.22 -16.06
C TRP A 59 -1.06 16.91 -16.78
N ALA A 60 -1.90 15.89 -16.67
CA ALA A 60 -1.67 14.58 -17.26
C ALA A 60 -2.85 14.13 -18.11
N VAL A 61 -2.93 14.71 -19.31
CA VAL A 61 -3.93 14.35 -20.34
C VAL A 61 -3.26 13.64 -21.52
N TRP A 62 -3.98 12.67 -22.11
CA TRP A 62 -3.41 11.73 -23.09
C TRP A 62 -2.16 11.04 -22.55
N SER A 63 -2.27 10.60 -21.30
CA SER A 63 -1.26 9.75 -20.68
C SER A 63 -1.14 8.46 -21.48
N PHE A 64 0.08 8.09 -21.86
CA PHE A 64 0.36 6.95 -22.74
C PHE A 64 0.90 5.75 -21.96
N ASP A 65 1.66 6.03 -20.91
CA ASP A 65 2.33 5.05 -20.08
C ASP A 65 2.56 5.61 -18.67
N LEU A 66 2.79 4.74 -17.68
CA LEU A 66 3.13 5.14 -16.32
C LEU A 66 3.97 4.08 -15.64
N GLU A 67 4.79 4.49 -14.68
CA GLU A 67 5.59 3.59 -13.84
C GLU A 67 5.43 3.97 -12.37
N LEU A 68 5.41 2.95 -11.50
CA LEU A 68 5.53 3.13 -10.05
C LEU A 68 6.99 2.96 -9.66
N ALA A 69 7.52 3.93 -8.90
CA ALA A 69 8.87 3.87 -8.37
C ALA A 69 8.97 4.68 -7.08
N ASP A 70 9.77 4.22 -6.14
CA ASP A 70 10.15 5.00 -4.94
C ASP A 70 11.39 5.84 -5.28
N ILE A 71 11.20 7.13 -5.53
CA ILE A 71 12.25 8.00 -6.07
C ILE A 71 13.09 8.68 -4.99
N ASP A 72 12.69 8.60 -3.73
CA ASP A 72 13.41 9.22 -2.61
C ASP A 72 13.74 8.28 -1.45
N ASN A 73 13.57 6.98 -1.68
CA ASN A 73 13.93 5.89 -0.79
C ASN A 73 13.18 5.93 0.56
N ASP A 74 11.92 6.36 0.54
CA ASP A 74 11.04 6.32 1.70
C ASP A 74 10.13 5.07 1.74
N TYR A 75 10.29 4.16 0.77
CA TYR A 75 9.51 2.94 0.57
C TYR A 75 8.04 3.16 0.19
N ALA A 76 7.60 4.41 -0.02
CA ALA A 76 6.32 4.70 -0.62
C ALA A 76 6.45 4.79 -2.15
N LEU A 77 5.48 4.22 -2.86
CA LEU A 77 5.48 4.26 -4.33
C LEU A 77 5.01 5.62 -4.85
N ASP A 78 5.86 6.28 -5.63
CA ASP A 78 5.52 7.45 -6.43
C ASP A 78 5.05 7.04 -7.84
N VAL A 79 4.48 7.99 -8.58
CA VAL A 79 3.98 7.76 -9.94
C VAL A 79 4.71 8.65 -10.95
N LEU A 80 5.31 8.03 -11.97
CA LEU A 80 5.84 8.73 -13.15
C LEU A 80 4.85 8.56 -14.30
N VAL A 81 4.29 9.65 -14.83
CA VAL A 81 3.25 9.60 -15.88
C VAL A 81 3.74 10.17 -17.20
N ALA A 82 3.76 9.33 -18.24
CA ALA A 82 4.16 9.69 -19.58
C ALA A 82 2.98 10.28 -20.34
N THR A 83 3.16 11.45 -20.98
CA THR A 83 2.08 12.12 -21.70
C THR A 83 2.47 12.46 -23.13
N ARG A 84 1.50 12.36 -24.06
CA ARG A 84 1.68 12.72 -25.49
C ARG A 84 0.92 13.98 -25.92
N GLY A 85 0.20 14.60 -24.99
CA GLY A 85 -0.68 15.74 -25.23
C GLY A 85 0.04 17.08 -25.29
N VAL A 86 -0.67 18.12 -24.87
CA VAL A 86 -0.08 19.44 -24.53
C VAL A 86 0.42 19.51 -23.07
N GLY A 87 0.28 18.40 -22.34
CA GLY A 87 0.87 18.18 -21.02
C GLY A 87 2.34 17.79 -21.11
N TRP A 88 2.92 17.46 -19.95
CA TRP A 88 4.33 17.14 -19.78
C TRP A 88 4.44 15.78 -19.09
N ALA A 89 5.64 15.18 -19.11
CA ALA A 89 5.96 14.16 -18.12
C ALA A 89 5.75 14.76 -16.72
N ILE A 90 4.99 14.07 -15.86
CA ILE A 90 4.78 14.51 -14.48
C ILE A 90 5.19 13.41 -13.52
N VAL A 91 5.57 13.83 -12.31
CA VAL A 91 5.79 12.94 -11.18
C VAL A 91 4.84 13.31 -10.06
N LEU A 92 4.20 12.30 -9.49
CA LEU A 92 3.36 12.43 -8.31
C LEU A 92 4.08 11.76 -7.16
N LYS A 93 4.47 12.57 -6.17
CA LYS A 93 5.07 12.07 -4.94
C LYS A 93 4.00 11.57 -3.98
N ASN A 94 4.26 10.45 -3.34
CA ASN A 94 3.47 9.84 -2.29
C ASN A 94 4.22 9.91 -0.94
N GLY A 95 3.49 9.80 0.17
CA GLY A 95 4.07 9.66 1.51
C GLY A 95 3.78 8.31 2.17
N GLY A 96 3.18 7.38 1.42
CA GLY A 96 2.83 6.03 1.87
C GLY A 96 1.40 5.87 2.36
N ASP A 97 0.55 6.89 2.22
CA ASP A 97 -0.88 6.88 2.61
C ASP A 97 -1.82 7.02 1.40
N GLY A 98 -1.26 6.86 0.19
CA GLY A 98 -1.96 6.99 -1.08
C GLY A 98 -2.30 8.43 -1.47
N ASN A 99 -1.94 9.45 -0.67
CA ASN A 99 -2.22 10.85 -0.99
C ASN A 99 -1.10 11.46 -1.83
N PHE A 100 -1.39 11.69 -3.10
CA PHE A 100 -0.41 12.15 -4.07
C PHE A 100 -0.29 13.67 -4.15
N THR A 101 0.94 14.15 -4.28
CA THR A 101 1.26 15.55 -4.55
C THR A 101 2.08 15.69 -5.82
N HIS A 102 1.82 16.72 -6.61
CA HIS A 102 2.61 16.96 -7.82
C HIS A 102 4.03 17.42 -7.45
N LEU A 103 5.03 16.68 -7.91
CA LEU A 103 6.46 16.98 -7.75
C LEU A 103 7.05 17.51 -9.07
N PRO A 104 7.37 18.82 -9.16
CA PRO A 104 8.02 19.36 -10.34
C PRO A 104 9.48 18.93 -10.42
N ILE A 105 9.84 18.21 -11.48
CA ILE A 105 11.21 17.76 -11.74
C ILE A 105 11.77 18.53 -12.93
N ALA A 106 12.81 19.34 -12.70
CA ALA A 106 13.35 20.25 -13.71
C ALA A 106 13.84 19.53 -14.98
N ALA A 107 14.39 18.32 -14.84
CA ALA A 107 14.84 17.51 -15.98
C ALA A 107 13.70 16.95 -16.85
N LEU A 108 12.46 16.95 -16.36
CA LEU A 108 11.26 16.50 -17.08
C LEU A 108 10.42 17.66 -17.63
N GLU A 109 10.77 18.91 -17.31
CA GLU A 109 10.02 20.09 -17.73
C GLU A 109 10.15 20.42 -19.25
N SER A 110 9.19 21.16 -19.80
CA SER A 110 9.18 21.53 -21.23
C SER A 110 10.35 22.34 -21.74
N ASN A 111 10.96 23.16 -20.88
CA ASN A 111 12.04 24.06 -21.25
C ASN A 111 13.27 23.29 -21.75
N VAL A 112 13.33 21.96 -21.50
CA VAL A 112 14.32 21.02 -22.01
C VAL A 112 13.79 20.06 -23.09
N ALA A 113 12.65 20.38 -23.72
CA ALA A 113 12.04 19.65 -24.84
C ALA A 113 11.55 18.22 -24.53
N LYS A 114 11.00 17.99 -23.33
CA LYS A 114 10.43 16.71 -22.85
C LYS A 114 8.89 16.64 -22.92
N GLN A 115 8.26 17.42 -23.79
CA GLN A 115 6.77 17.56 -23.84
C GLN A 115 6.01 16.33 -24.34
N VAL A 116 6.70 15.31 -24.85
CA VAL A 116 6.10 14.08 -25.35
C VAL A 116 7.05 12.98 -24.93
N ASN A 117 6.60 12.07 -24.08
CA ASN A 117 7.34 10.84 -23.79
C ASN A 117 6.43 9.62 -24.01
N ALA A 118 7.04 8.52 -24.39
CA ALA A 118 6.34 7.29 -24.75
C ALA A 118 6.38 6.24 -23.65
N ALA A 119 7.40 6.26 -22.80
CA ALA A 119 7.56 5.33 -21.69
C ALA A 119 8.56 5.86 -20.68
N PHE A 120 8.52 5.30 -19.48
CA PHE A 120 9.56 5.38 -18.46
C PHE A 120 10.13 3.99 -18.19
N THR A 121 11.39 3.93 -17.78
CA THR A 121 12.00 2.68 -17.31
C THR A 121 12.86 3.03 -16.09
N PRO A 122 12.35 2.83 -14.86
CA PRO A 122 13.07 3.11 -13.62
C PRO A 122 14.14 2.05 -13.40
N MET A 123 15.33 2.41 -12.93
CA MET A 123 16.39 1.49 -12.46
C MET A 123 17.56 2.30 -11.86
N ASP A 124 18.25 1.78 -10.85
CA ASP A 124 19.51 2.38 -10.38
C ASP A 124 20.67 2.09 -11.36
N PHE A 125 20.92 3.00 -12.31
CA PHE A 125 21.95 2.84 -13.34
C PHE A 125 23.35 3.26 -12.85
N THR A 126 23.44 4.06 -11.80
CA THR A 126 24.72 4.53 -11.25
C THR A 126 25.29 3.63 -10.15
N GLY A 127 24.44 2.80 -9.54
CA GLY A 127 24.78 1.96 -8.40
C GLY A 127 24.78 2.73 -7.07
N ASP A 128 24.16 3.90 -6.99
CA ASP A 128 24.20 4.77 -5.81
C ASP A 128 23.05 4.55 -4.81
N GLY A 129 22.13 3.64 -5.12
CA GLY A 129 21.01 3.32 -4.25
C GLY A 129 19.72 4.05 -4.61
N PHE A 130 19.76 5.05 -5.50
CA PHE A 130 18.59 5.81 -5.93
C PHE A 130 18.13 5.39 -7.32
N ILE A 131 16.82 5.44 -7.55
CA ILE A 131 16.24 5.04 -8.83
C ILE A 131 16.43 6.16 -9.86
N ASP A 132 17.16 5.84 -10.93
CA ASP A 132 17.28 6.64 -12.14
C ASP A 132 16.20 6.25 -13.16
N VAL A 133 16.11 6.99 -14.28
CA VAL A 133 15.05 6.78 -15.26
C VAL A 133 15.54 6.93 -16.70
N VAL A 134 15.23 5.96 -17.56
CA VAL A 134 15.26 6.14 -19.01
C VAL A 134 13.89 6.63 -19.50
N THR A 135 13.89 7.66 -20.33
CA THR A 135 12.68 8.24 -20.93
C THR A 135 12.72 8.04 -22.44
N LEU A 136 11.62 7.58 -23.05
CA LEU A 136 11.58 7.31 -24.49
C LEU A 136 10.86 8.39 -25.30
N GLN A 137 11.40 8.67 -26.48
CA GLN A 137 10.82 9.56 -27.49
C GLN A 137 10.56 11.01 -27.06
N ASP A 138 11.49 11.61 -26.33
CA ASP A 138 11.42 13.00 -25.91
C ASP A 138 11.51 14.01 -27.06
N GLY A 139 10.48 14.84 -27.23
CA GLY A 139 10.56 15.99 -28.11
C GLY A 139 9.23 16.56 -28.59
N VAL A 140 9.25 17.83 -28.99
CA VAL A 140 8.07 18.56 -29.46
C VAL A 140 7.70 18.22 -30.92
N GLY A 141 6.40 18.04 -31.20
CA GLY A 141 5.78 18.02 -32.54
C GLY A 141 6.23 16.90 -33.49
N GLN A 142 5.77 16.92 -34.75
CA GLN A 142 6.15 15.95 -35.81
C GLN A 142 7.50 16.26 -36.49
N MET A 143 8.51 16.68 -35.73
CA MET A 143 9.85 16.95 -36.27
C MET A 143 10.75 15.72 -36.16
N GLY A 144 11.32 15.23 -37.26
CA GLY A 144 12.23 14.08 -37.27
C GLY A 144 12.15 13.28 -38.57
N ASN A 145 12.86 12.15 -38.62
CA ASN A 145 12.63 11.15 -39.67
C ASN A 145 11.34 10.40 -39.30
N CYS A 146 10.39 10.34 -40.23
CA CYS A 146 9.08 9.74 -39.98
C CYS A 146 8.87 8.48 -40.83
N VAL A 147 8.01 7.60 -40.33
CA VAL A 147 7.45 6.47 -41.08
C VAL A 147 5.93 6.60 -41.14
N ASP A 148 5.36 6.38 -42.32
CA ASP A 148 3.91 6.35 -42.52
C ASP A 148 3.39 4.93 -42.23
N ILE A 149 2.47 4.82 -41.28
CA ILE A 149 1.75 3.58 -41.00
C ILE A 149 0.26 3.88 -41.11
N MET A 150 -0.40 3.27 -42.09
CA MET A 150 -1.83 3.41 -42.34
C MET A 150 -2.28 4.88 -42.56
N GLY A 151 -1.42 5.73 -43.13
CA GLY A 151 -1.73 7.13 -43.39
C GLY A 151 -1.46 8.07 -42.20
N ILE A 152 -0.77 7.59 -41.16
CA ILE A 152 -0.36 8.35 -39.98
C ILE A 152 1.18 8.37 -39.92
N ASP A 153 1.76 9.58 -39.86
CA ASP A 153 3.20 9.78 -39.72
C ASP A 153 3.65 9.63 -38.25
N TYR A 154 4.56 8.69 -38.00
CA TYR A 154 5.26 8.51 -36.73
C TYR A 154 6.68 9.04 -36.86
N CYS A 155 7.03 10.09 -36.11
CA CYS A 155 8.31 10.79 -36.24
C CYS A 155 9.25 10.52 -35.08
N ALA A 156 10.48 10.12 -35.39
CA ALA A 156 11.50 9.75 -34.42
C ALA A 156 11.92 10.89 -33.50
N LYS A 157 12.09 10.57 -32.22
CA LYS A 157 12.49 11.45 -31.13
C LYS A 157 13.67 10.86 -30.36
N ARG A 158 14.35 11.68 -29.57
CA ARG A 158 15.52 11.21 -28.83
C ARG A 158 15.07 10.74 -27.45
N ASN A 159 15.62 9.65 -26.96
CA ASN A 159 15.39 9.21 -25.59
C ASN A 159 16.26 10.05 -24.63
N SER A 160 16.00 10.04 -23.35
CA SER A 160 16.94 10.51 -22.33
C SER A 160 17.25 9.44 -21.31
N VAL A 161 18.35 9.68 -20.62
CA VAL A 161 18.60 9.11 -19.29
C VAL A 161 18.61 10.29 -18.33
N ILE A 162 17.88 10.14 -17.24
CA ILE A 162 17.77 11.13 -16.20
C ILE A 162 18.20 10.44 -14.90
N ILE A 163 19.19 11.01 -14.25
CA ILE A 163 19.86 10.43 -13.09
C ILE A 163 19.38 11.13 -11.83
N ASN A 164 18.97 10.38 -10.83
CA ASN A 164 18.56 10.89 -9.53
C ASN A 164 19.80 11.32 -8.74
N ASP A 165 19.74 12.46 -8.05
CA ASP A 165 20.86 12.96 -7.26
C ASP A 165 20.83 12.54 -5.78
N GLY A 166 19.84 11.72 -5.41
CA GLY A 166 19.62 11.23 -4.06
C GLY A 166 19.04 12.26 -3.09
N SER A 167 18.68 13.45 -3.60
CA SER A 167 18.05 14.52 -2.83
C SER A 167 16.63 14.84 -3.33
N GLY A 168 16.04 13.96 -4.15
CA GLY A 168 14.73 14.12 -4.74
C GLY A 168 14.70 15.02 -5.98
N ASP A 169 15.85 15.33 -6.58
CA ASP A 169 15.94 16.01 -7.88
C ASP A 169 16.69 15.12 -8.89
N PHE A 170 16.61 15.51 -10.16
CA PHE A 170 17.04 14.70 -11.27
C PHE A 170 17.85 15.52 -12.27
N ALA A 171 18.95 14.96 -12.75
CA ALA A 171 19.83 15.55 -13.75
C ALA A 171 19.62 14.91 -15.13
N ASP A 172 19.37 15.71 -16.17
CA ASP A 172 19.31 15.21 -17.57
C ASP A 172 20.71 14.93 -18.09
N ASN A 173 20.98 13.64 -18.34
CA ASN A 173 22.19 13.11 -18.96
C ASN A 173 23.52 13.71 -18.39
N PRO A 174 23.74 13.64 -17.07
CA PRO A 174 24.92 14.23 -16.44
C PRO A 174 26.20 13.61 -17.01
N ALA A 175 27.22 14.43 -17.20
CA ALA A 175 28.53 14.03 -17.75
C ALA A 175 28.50 13.30 -19.11
N GLY A 176 27.36 13.31 -19.83
CA GLY A 176 27.18 12.54 -21.04
C GLY A 176 27.11 11.03 -20.78
N PHE A 177 26.38 10.63 -19.73
CA PHE A 177 26.08 9.24 -19.37
C PHE A 177 25.60 8.44 -20.59
N TRP A 178 24.70 9.02 -21.41
CA TRP A 178 24.33 8.49 -22.72
C TRP A 178 24.75 9.44 -23.84
N GLU A 179 25.87 9.11 -24.49
CA GLU A 179 26.44 9.99 -25.51
C GLU A 179 25.52 10.16 -26.73
N ILE A 180 25.39 11.41 -27.19
CA ILE A 180 24.47 11.80 -28.28
C ILE A 180 24.67 11.03 -29.59
N VAL A 181 25.87 10.53 -29.82
CA VAL A 181 26.24 9.73 -31.00
C VAL A 181 25.67 8.31 -30.93
N HIS A 182 25.48 7.77 -29.73
CA HIS A 182 24.92 6.43 -29.48
C HIS A 182 23.41 6.45 -29.26
N ASN A 183 22.83 7.62 -28.95
CA ASN A 183 21.41 7.82 -28.75
C ASN A 183 20.75 8.65 -29.87
N PRO A 184 20.88 8.34 -31.18
CA PRO A 184 20.24 9.14 -32.23
C PRO A 184 18.70 9.14 -32.09
N PRO A 185 17.98 10.10 -32.69
CA PRO A 185 16.52 10.06 -32.69
C PRO A 185 15.99 8.77 -33.32
N LYS A 186 15.10 8.08 -32.60
CA LYS A 186 14.48 6.80 -32.93
C LYS A 186 13.00 6.77 -32.53
N LEU A 187 12.32 5.71 -32.95
CA LEU A 187 10.91 5.46 -32.63
C LEU A 187 10.84 4.31 -31.61
N ASP A 188 11.52 4.47 -30.48
CA ASP A 188 11.51 3.47 -29.40
C ASP A 188 10.24 3.63 -28.57
N PHE A 189 9.49 2.54 -28.41
CA PHE A 189 8.22 2.57 -27.69
C PHE A 189 8.27 1.85 -26.36
N ASP A 190 9.30 1.05 -26.14
CA ASP A 190 9.46 0.26 -24.94
C ASP A 190 10.95 0.03 -24.66
N ALA A 191 11.28 -0.16 -23.40
CA ALA A 191 12.60 -0.52 -22.93
C ALA A 191 12.50 -1.37 -21.66
N ALA A 192 13.46 -2.27 -21.47
CA ALA A 192 13.60 -3.00 -20.23
C ALA A 192 15.07 -3.10 -19.83
N THR A 193 15.26 -3.20 -18.53
CA THR A 193 16.55 -3.35 -17.86
C THR A 193 16.87 -4.82 -17.63
N LEU A 194 18.16 -5.12 -17.53
CA LEU A 194 18.73 -6.42 -17.20
C LEU A 194 20.25 -6.23 -17.03
N ASP A 195 20.94 -7.15 -16.35
CA ASP A 195 22.41 -7.20 -16.39
C ASP A 195 22.84 -8.21 -17.49
N PHE A 196 22.94 -7.75 -18.74
CA PHE A 196 23.14 -8.65 -19.87
C PHE A 196 24.53 -9.28 -19.88
N ASP A 197 25.55 -8.60 -19.37
CA ASP A 197 26.92 -9.11 -19.32
C ASP A 197 27.40 -9.58 -17.93
N SER A 198 26.47 -9.66 -16.97
CA SER A 198 26.67 -10.09 -15.58
C SER A 198 27.79 -9.31 -14.88
N ASN A 199 27.83 -7.98 -15.05
CA ASN A 199 28.85 -7.12 -14.47
C ASN A 199 28.43 -6.42 -13.16
N GLY A 200 27.19 -6.62 -12.71
CA GLY A 200 26.61 -5.99 -11.52
C GLY A 200 26.15 -4.54 -11.73
N THR A 201 25.98 -4.10 -12.98
CA THR A 201 25.37 -2.82 -13.33
C THR A 201 24.26 -3.03 -14.35
N PRO A 202 23.07 -2.42 -14.19
CA PRO A 202 21.99 -2.63 -15.12
C PRO A 202 22.31 -2.07 -16.51
N ASP A 203 22.19 -2.94 -17.50
CA ASP A 203 22.08 -2.60 -18.91
C ASP A 203 20.60 -2.32 -19.25
N PHE A 204 20.36 -1.95 -20.51
CA PHE A 204 18.99 -1.90 -21.00
C PHE A 204 18.90 -2.14 -22.51
N VAL A 205 17.72 -2.56 -22.94
CA VAL A 205 17.36 -2.71 -24.34
C VAL A 205 16.23 -1.75 -24.67
N THR A 206 16.42 -0.89 -25.66
CA THR A 206 15.31 -0.13 -26.27
C THR A 206 14.79 -0.87 -27.48
N THR A 207 13.48 -0.85 -27.71
CA THR A 207 12.85 -1.44 -28.90
C THR A 207 11.83 -0.53 -29.54
N GLY A 208 11.67 -0.64 -30.86
CA GLY A 208 10.74 0.20 -31.60
C GLY A 208 10.69 -0.02 -33.11
N LEU A 209 10.08 0.94 -33.79
CA LEU A 209 9.90 0.92 -35.23
C LEU A 209 11.21 1.22 -35.97
N ARG A 210 11.49 0.47 -37.04
CA ARG A 210 12.61 0.77 -37.94
C ARG A 210 12.33 1.98 -38.82
N LEU A 211 13.29 2.89 -38.90
CA LEU A 211 13.25 4.04 -39.82
C LEU A 211 13.79 3.70 -41.21
N GLY A 212 14.51 2.59 -41.36
CA GLY A 212 15.09 2.17 -42.63
C GLY A 212 15.49 0.69 -42.66
N PRO A 213 15.85 0.16 -43.84
CA PRO A 213 16.04 -1.29 -44.02
C PRO A 213 17.18 -1.90 -43.18
N ASN A 214 18.22 -1.13 -42.90
CA ASN A 214 19.39 -1.56 -42.12
C ASN A 214 19.37 -1.01 -40.68
N ASP A 215 18.24 -0.43 -40.27
CA ASP A 215 18.11 0.11 -38.93
C ASP A 215 17.90 -1.01 -37.91
N LYS A 216 18.57 -0.95 -36.75
CA LYS A 216 18.30 -1.88 -35.65
C LYS A 216 17.00 -1.46 -34.96
N ASN A 217 16.02 -2.37 -34.90
CA ASN A 217 14.75 -2.13 -34.16
C ASN A 217 14.98 -2.18 -32.65
N SER A 218 15.70 -3.19 -32.19
CA SER A 218 16.06 -3.36 -30.78
C SER A 218 17.57 -3.12 -30.64
N ARG A 219 17.95 -2.38 -29.60
CA ARG A 219 19.33 -1.96 -29.36
C ARG A 219 19.66 -2.18 -27.90
N LEU A 220 20.64 -3.04 -27.65
CA LEU A 220 21.24 -3.27 -26.34
C LEU A 220 22.29 -2.19 -26.06
N PHE A 221 22.21 -1.60 -24.87
CA PHE A 221 23.16 -0.65 -24.34
C PHE A 221 23.76 -1.22 -23.06
N LEU A 222 25.08 -1.41 -23.09
CA LEU A 222 25.86 -1.86 -21.95
C LEU A 222 26.24 -0.68 -21.06
N ASN A 223 26.07 -0.87 -19.76
CA ASN A 223 26.46 0.04 -18.71
C ASN A 223 27.78 -0.42 -18.09
N ASN A 224 28.56 0.56 -17.62
CA ASN A 224 29.79 0.31 -16.87
C ASN A 224 29.80 1.05 -15.52
N GLY A 225 28.62 1.42 -15.04
CA GLY A 225 28.37 2.24 -13.84
C GLY A 225 28.51 3.75 -14.05
N SER A 226 28.89 4.21 -15.25
CA SER A 226 29.05 5.65 -15.52
C SER A 226 28.63 6.11 -16.91
N LYS A 227 28.48 5.16 -17.84
CA LYS A 227 28.16 5.44 -19.23
C LYS A 227 27.48 4.26 -19.90
N PHE A 228 26.55 4.58 -20.77
CA PHE A 228 25.96 3.65 -21.72
C PHE A 228 26.72 3.62 -23.04
N THR A 229 27.03 2.41 -23.49
CA THR A 229 27.66 2.14 -24.79
C THR A 229 26.84 1.11 -25.56
N PRO A 230 26.62 1.28 -26.87
CA PRO A 230 25.90 0.29 -27.63
C PRO A 230 26.70 -1.02 -27.63
N ALA A 231 26.01 -2.15 -27.46
CA ALA A 231 26.64 -3.46 -27.56
C ALA A 231 27.35 -3.61 -28.91
N SER A 232 28.46 -4.35 -28.91
CA SER A 232 29.26 -4.66 -30.09
C SER A 232 29.34 -6.17 -30.31
N VAL A 233 29.80 -6.61 -31.49
CA VAL A 233 29.92 -8.04 -31.82
C VAL A 233 30.80 -8.73 -30.77
N PRO A 234 30.36 -9.86 -30.18
CA PRO A 234 29.21 -10.69 -30.59
C PRO A 234 27.86 -10.32 -29.95
N MET A 235 27.83 -9.55 -28.86
CA MET A 235 26.62 -9.27 -28.07
C MET A 235 25.53 -8.56 -28.87
N ASP A 236 25.92 -7.72 -29.84
CA ASP A 236 24.98 -6.97 -30.68
C ASP A 236 24.19 -7.84 -31.68
N ALA A 237 24.52 -9.13 -31.77
CA ALA A 237 23.85 -10.13 -32.59
C ALA A 237 22.65 -10.79 -31.89
N ALA A 238 22.50 -10.62 -30.57
CA ALA A 238 21.34 -11.10 -29.81
C ALA A 238 20.00 -10.56 -30.36
N PHE A 239 20.03 -9.38 -31.00
CA PHE A 239 18.88 -8.77 -31.67
C PHE A 239 19.07 -8.73 -33.19
N PRO A 240 18.57 -9.73 -33.94
CA PRO A 240 18.82 -9.83 -35.36
C PRO A 240 18.01 -8.80 -36.17
N VAL A 241 18.65 -8.23 -37.19
CA VAL A 241 18.00 -7.28 -38.11
C VAL A 241 17.21 -8.04 -39.18
N VAL A 242 16.03 -8.54 -38.83
CA VAL A 242 15.11 -9.25 -39.75
C VAL A 242 13.79 -8.50 -39.97
N PRO A 243 13.18 -8.51 -41.19
CA PRO A 243 11.97 -7.75 -41.48
C PRO A 243 10.78 -8.00 -40.55
N GLU A 244 10.67 -9.21 -40.01
CA GLU A 244 9.60 -9.66 -39.13
C GLU A 244 9.59 -8.90 -37.79
N LEU A 245 10.73 -8.40 -37.33
CA LEU A 245 10.86 -7.64 -36.08
C LEU A 245 10.82 -6.11 -36.31
N ALA A 246 10.60 -5.65 -37.55
CA ALA A 246 10.69 -4.23 -37.89
C ALA A 246 9.59 -3.36 -37.25
N GLN A 247 8.51 -3.99 -36.78
CA GLN A 247 7.34 -3.35 -36.17
C GLN A 247 7.14 -3.81 -34.71
N THR A 248 8.24 -3.94 -33.95
CA THR A 248 8.18 -4.32 -32.54
C THR A 248 7.81 -3.10 -31.68
N PHE A 249 6.92 -3.29 -30.72
CA PHE A 249 6.44 -2.23 -29.81
C PHE A 249 6.61 -2.55 -28.34
N GLY A 250 6.74 -3.84 -28.00
CA GLY A 250 6.93 -4.27 -26.62
C GLY A 250 7.95 -5.38 -26.54
N LEU A 251 8.62 -5.48 -25.41
CA LEU A 251 9.52 -6.57 -25.05
C LEU A 251 9.32 -6.99 -23.60
N MET A 252 9.68 -8.24 -23.30
CA MET A 252 9.70 -8.76 -21.94
C MET A 252 10.77 -9.83 -21.86
N PHE A 253 11.61 -9.75 -20.83
CA PHE A 253 12.70 -10.68 -20.59
C PHE A 253 12.29 -11.71 -19.54
N ALA A 254 12.60 -12.97 -19.80
CA ALA A 254 12.57 -14.05 -18.82
C ALA A 254 13.42 -15.21 -19.35
N ASP A 255 13.88 -16.09 -18.47
CA ASP A 255 14.37 -17.41 -18.89
C ASP A 255 13.16 -18.36 -19.09
N PHE A 256 12.66 -18.45 -20.33
CA PHE A 256 11.46 -19.24 -20.65
C PHE A 256 11.75 -20.74 -20.77
N ASN A 257 13.02 -21.13 -20.93
CA ASN A 257 13.41 -22.52 -21.18
C ASN A 257 14.25 -23.14 -20.05
N HIS A 258 14.56 -22.35 -19.02
CA HIS A 258 15.35 -22.69 -17.83
C HIS A 258 16.81 -23.07 -18.16
N ASP A 259 17.44 -22.37 -19.11
CA ASP A 259 18.84 -22.58 -19.49
C ASP A 259 19.81 -21.54 -18.89
N LYS A 260 19.30 -20.67 -18.02
CA LYS A 260 20.02 -19.59 -17.32
C LYS A 260 20.53 -18.49 -18.26
N ARG A 261 20.00 -18.41 -19.48
CA ARG A 261 20.26 -17.32 -20.42
C ARG A 261 18.97 -16.57 -20.62
N GLU A 262 19.08 -15.25 -20.75
CA GLU A 262 17.89 -14.43 -20.93
C GLU A 262 17.26 -14.69 -22.31
N ASP A 263 15.96 -15.01 -22.32
CA ASP A 263 15.13 -15.02 -23.51
C ASP A 263 14.31 -13.73 -23.59
N VAL A 264 13.78 -13.42 -24.77
CA VAL A 264 12.93 -12.23 -24.95
C VAL A 264 11.66 -12.56 -25.71
N ALA A 265 10.52 -12.16 -25.15
CA ALA A 265 9.24 -12.10 -25.84
C ALA A 265 9.08 -10.72 -26.48
N LEU A 266 8.65 -10.66 -27.73
CA LEU A 266 8.52 -9.43 -28.51
C LEU A 266 7.10 -9.30 -29.08
N ALA A 267 6.46 -8.17 -28.79
CA ALA A 267 5.14 -7.83 -29.33
C ALA A 267 5.28 -7.05 -30.64
N THR A 268 4.67 -7.54 -31.72
CA THR A 268 4.74 -6.86 -33.03
C THR A 268 3.37 -6.32 -33.46
N ARG A 269 3.37 -5.11 -34.04
CA ARG A 269 2.16 -4.40 -34.48
C ARG A 269 1.93 -4.58 -35.97
N ASP A 270 1.78 -5.82 -36.41
CA ASP A 270 1.38 -6.17 -37.77
C ASP A 270 0.37 -7.31 -37.71
N ALA A 271 -0.84 -7.10 -38.26
CA ALA A 271 -1.91 -8.11 -38.25
C ALA A 271 -1.53 -9.39 -39.01
N GLY A 272 -0.48 -9.36 -39.84
CA GLY A 272 0.07 -10.50 -40.56
C GLY A 272 1.25 -11.20 -39.87
N LEU A 273 1.77 -10.66 -38.76
CA LEU A 273 2.91 -11.23 -38.04
C LEU A 273 2.50 -11.72 -36.65
N PRO A 274 3.05 -12.86 -36.19
CA PRO A 274 2.88 -13.29 -34.82
C PRO A 274 3.74 -12.43 -33.86
N ASN A 275 3.45 -12.51 -32.57
CA ASN A 275 4.45 -12.17 -31.55
C ASN A 275 5.56 -13.23 -31.56
N PHE A 276 6.77 -12.84 -31.14
CA PHE A 276 7.95 -13.69 -31.22
C PHE A 276 8.49 -13.99 -29.82
N VAL A 277 9.10 -15.16 -29.65
CA VAL A 277 10.01 -15.46 -28.54
C VAL A 277 11.36 -15.78 -29.17
N LEU A 278 12.40 -15.09 -28.73
CA LEU A 278 13.78 -15.35 -29.14
C LEU A 278 14.50 -15.98 -27.95
N PHE A 279 14.94 -17.22 -28.14
CA PHE A 279 15.68 -17.94 -27.11
C PHE A 279 17.16 -17.56 -27.11
N GLY A 280 17.73 -17.33 -25.93
CA GLY A 280 19.15 -17.11 -25.71
C GLY A 280 19.95 -18.32 -26.17
N ARG A 281 20.82 -18.15 -27.18
CA ARG A 281 21.58 -19.27 -27.74
C ARG A 281 22.90 -19.48 -27.00
N ASP A 282 23.27 -20.74 -26.80
CA ASP A 282 24.63 -21.14 -26.41
C ASP A 282 25.57 -21.16 -27.63
N ASP A 283 25.91 -19.97 -28.15
CA ASP A 283 26.84 -19.81 -29.28
C ASP A 283 27.97 -18.82 -28.93
N PRO A 284 29.25 -19.20 -29.04
CA PRO A 284 30.36 -18.29 -28.77
C PRO A 284 30.46 -17.07 -29.72
N ALA A 285 29.76 -17.09 -30.86
CA ALA A 285 29.81 -16.03 -31.87
C ALA A 285 28.61 -15.07 -31.85
N ASP A 286 27.45 -15.48 -31.31
CA ASP A 286 26.22 -14.67 -31.26
C ASP A 286 25.26 -15.05 -30.11
N GLY A 287 25.76 -15.74 -29.09
CA GLY A 287 24.98 -16.21 -27.95
C GLY A 287 24.76 -15.18 -26.85
N VAL A 288 23.76 -15.47 -26.01
CA VAL A 288 23.46 -14.72 -24.78
C VAL A 288 24.23 -15.38 -23.63
N PRO A 289 25.01 -14.67 -22.80
CA PRO A 289 25.76 -15.28 -21.70
C PRO A 289 24.84 -15.94 -20.66
N VAL A 290 25.40 -16.86 -19.87
CA VAL A 290 24.68 -17.37 -18.70
C VAL A 290 24.73 -16.27 -17.66
N ASP A 291 23.61 -16.02 -17.01
CA ASP A 291 23.58 -15.12 -15.89
C ASP A 291 24.35 -15.72 -14.69
N THR A 292 25.32 -14.95 -14.22
CA THR A 292 26.20 -15.32 -13.10
C THR A 292 26.18 -14.30 -11.97
N GLN A 293 25.40 -13.22 -12.13
CA GLN A 293 25.34 -12.15 -11.17
C GLN A 293 24.14 -12.40 -10.25
N PRO A 294 24.32 -12.46 -8.91
CA PRO A 294 23.18 -12.60 -8.01
C PRO A 294 22.32 -11.33 -7.93
N PRO A 295 21.07 -11.46 -7.47
CA PRO A 295 20.20 -10.32 -7.22
C PRO A 295 20.88 -9.26 -6.34
N ARG A 296 20.49 -8.01 -6.51
CA ARG A 296 20.92 -6.91 -5.65
C ARG A 296 19.91 -6.73 -4.52
N ILE A 297 20.39 -6.85 -3.28
CA ILE A 297 19.68 -6.40 -2.08
C ILE A 297 20.29 -5.06 -1.70
N TYR A 298 19.46 -4.03 -1.57
CA TYR A 298 19.89 -2.71 -1.09
C TYR A 298 19.95 -2.79 0.44
N ASP A 299 21.14 -2.62 1.00
CA ASP A 299 21.45 -2.91 2.41
C ASP A 299 21.37 -1.67 3.33
N ASP A 300 20.68 -0.61 2.90
CA ASP A 300 20.56 0.68 3.59
C ASP A 300 19.98 0.54 5.00
N ASN A 301 20.89 0.37 5.97
CA ASN A 301 20.60 0.13 7.39
C ASN A 301 19.66 -1.06 7.65
N LEU A 302 19.77 -2.12 6.84
CA LEU A 302 18.93 -3.31 7.02
C LEU A 302 19.10 -3.93 8.43
N GLU A 303 20.29 -3.81 9.04
CA GLU A 303 20.58 -4.30 10.39
C GLU A 303 19.70 -3.66 11.47
N ASP A 304 19.25 -2.41 11.25
CA ASP A 304 18.47 -1.63 12.21
C ASP A 304 16.96 -1.80 12.03
N LYS A 305 16.50 -2.37 10.91
CA LYS A 305 15.07 -2.41 10.52
C LYS A 305 14.19 -3.24 11.46
N LEU A 306 14.71 -4.30 12.08
CA LEU A 306 14.00 -5.08 13.12
C LEU A 306 14.20 -4.52 14.55
N GLY A 307 14.95 -3.43 14.69
CA GLY A 307 15.33 -2.89 15.98
C GLY A 307 16.27 -3.79 16.77
N THR A 308 16.45 -3.47 18.06
CA THR A 308 17.38 -4.18 18.95
C THR A 308 16.71 -5.17 19.89
N LEU A 309 15.40 -5.04 20.08
CA LEU A 309 14.58 -5.85 20.99
C LEU A 309 13.23 -6.13 20.34
N LEU A 310 12.82 -7.39 20.36
CA LEU A 310 11.48 -7.83 20.00
C LEU A 310 10.89 -8.68 21.12
N PHE A 311 9.57 -8.77 21.15
CA PHE A 311 8.85 -9.61 22.09
C PHE A 311 8.32 -10.88 21.42
N PHE A 312 8.25 -11.98 22.15
CA PHE A 312 7.60 -13.19 21.67
C PHE A 312 6.10 -12.93 21.43
N GLY A 313 5.55 -13.44 20.33
CA GLY A 313 4.14 -13.20 19.95
C GLY A 313 3.90 -11.86 19.23
N GLN A 314 4.86 -10.94 19.27
CA GLN A 314 4.76 -9.67 18.56
C GLN A 314 4.75 -9.88 17.03
N GLU A 315 3.91 -9.14 16.31
CA GLU A 315 4.04 -8.97 14.87
C GLU A 315 5.21 -8.05 14.55
N ALA A 316 6.16 -8.55 13.76
CA ALA A 316 7.38 -7.85 13.38
C ALA A 316 7.60 -7.95 11.88
N GLY A 317 8.31 -6.97 11.31
CA GLY A 317 8.53 -6.92 9.89
C GLY A 317 9.40 -5.77 9.43
N PHE A 318 9.75 -5.77 8.15
CA PHE A 318 10.47 -4.69 7.50
C PHE A 318 10.27 -4.70 5.98
N GLU A 319 10.56 -3.56 5.36
CA GLU A 319 10.61 -3.39 3.91
C GLU A 319 12.05 -3.40 3.40
N ALA A 320 12.24 -3.93 2.20
CA ALA A 320 13.51 -4.01 1.52
C ALA A 320 13.34 -3.85 0.00
N ARG A 321 14.36 -3.29 -0.67
CA ARG A 321 14.43 -3.24 -2.12
C ARG A 321 15.30 -4.38 -2.62
N VAL A 322 14.75 -5.18 -3.53
CA VAL A 322 15.44 -6.31 -4.17
C VAL A 322 15.06 -6.39 -5.64
N ASN A 323 16.06 -6.47 -6.51
CA ASN A 323 15.89 -6.72 -7.92
C ASN A 323 17.00 -7.62 -8.48
N ASP A 324 16.74 -8.16 -9.66
CA ASP A 324 17.71 -8.88 -10.48
C ASP A 324 18.23 -7.99 -11.62
N TYR A 325 18.53 -6.72 -11.32
CA TYR A 325 18.84 -5.67 -12.30
C TYR A 325 17.70 -5.42 -13.33
N LYS A 326 16.48 -5.82 -12.94
CA LYS A 326 15.21 -5.67 -13.67
C LYS A 326 14.19 -5.00 -12.76
N THR A 327 13.43 -4.08 -13.33
CA THR A 327 12.44 -3.25 -12.62
C THR A 327 11.25 -2.98 -13.56
N PRO A 328 10.00 -3.22 -13.12
CA PRO A 328 9.63 -3.81 -11.83
C PRO A 328 10.09 -5.28 -11.71
N SER A 329 10.25 -5.73 -10.47
CA SER A 329 10.55 -7.13 -10.17
C SER A 329 9.37 -8.03 -10.52
N HIS A 330 9.62 -9.15 -11.19
CA HIS A 330 8.60 -10.14 -11.50
C HIS A 330 8.90 -11.50 -10.84
N TRP A 331 7.87 -12.30 -10.61
CA TRP A 331 8.03 -13.62 -9.98
C TRP A 331 8.95 -14.57 -10.75
N HIS A 332 9.04 -14.42 -12.08
CA HIS A 332 9.88 -15.26 -12.91
C HIS A 332 11.37 -14.90 -12.83
N ASP A 333 11.71 -13.74 -12.27
CA ASP A 333 13.11 -13.34 -12.03
C ASP A 333 13.73 -14.12 -10.88
N TYR A 334 12.91 -14.81 -10.08
CA TYR A 334 13.35 -15.58 -8.92
C TYR A 334 13.32 -17.08 -9.16
N TRP A 335 14.16 -17.80 -8.41
CA TRP A 335 14.34 -19.24 -8.53
C TRP A 335 13.03 -20.03 -8.37
N PHE A 336 12.83 -21.03 -9.23
CA PHE A 336 11.78 -22.03 -9.03
C PHE A 336 12.27 -23.13 -8.08
N ASP A 337 11.74 -23.15 -6.85
CA ASP A 337 12.10 -24.13 -5.83
C ASP A 337 11.01 -25.22 -5.73
N PRO A 338 11.24 -26.43 -6.28
CA PRO A 338 10.26 -27.51 -6.25
C PRO A 338 10.00 -28.06 -4.84
N ASN A 339 10.84 -27.72 -3.87
CA ASN A 339 10.73 -28.17 -2.47
C ASN A 339 10.24 -27.06 -1.54
N LEU A 340 9.86 -25.88 -2.04
CA LEU A 340 9.49 -24.71 -1.24
C LEU A 340 8.46 -25.03 -0.15
N THR A 341 7.42 -25.81 -0.49
CA THR A 341 6.34 -26.19 0.44
C THR A 341 6.74 -27.22 1.49
N SER A 342 7.93 -27.82 1.37
CA SER A 342 8.49 -28.73 2.38
C SER A 342 9.35 -28.02 3.43
N LEU A 343 9.69 -26.75 3.19
CA LEU A 343 10.46 -25.93 4.12
C LEU A 343 9.58 -25.43 5.26
N LYS A 344 10.23 -24.97 6.34
CA LYS A 344 9.54 -24.39 7.50
C LYS A 344 9.16 -22.93 7.23
N LEU A 345 8.11 -22.75 6.43
CA LEU A 345 7.59 -21.44 6.07
C LEU A 345 6.84 -20.78 7.25
N THR A 346 7.00 -19.47 7.40
CA THR A 346 6.30 -18.63 8.38
C THR A 346 6.07 -17.23 7.81
N GLY A 347 5.35 -16.37 8.54
CA GLY A 347 5.02 -15.02 8.10
C GLY A 347 3.98 -14.93 7.00
N ASP A 348 3.61 -13.70 6.63
CA ASP A 348 2.48 -13.39 5.76
C ASP A 348 2.64 -13.99 4.36
N GLY A 349 3.87 -13.96 3.84
CA GLY A 349 4.20 -14.50 2.52
C GLY A 349 4.18 -16.02 2.42
N ALA A 350 4.09 -16.76 3.53
CA ALA A 350 4.05 -18.22 3.51
C ALA A 350 2.87 -18.76 2.70
N THR A 351 1.73 -18.06 2.74
CA THR A 351 0.50 -18.43 2.04
C THR A 351 0.58 -18.20 0.52
N LEU A 352 1.46 -17.30 0.07
CA LEU A 352 1.60 -16.89 -1.33
C LEU A 352 2.52 -17.82 -2.14
N THR A 353 3.14 -18.82 -1.53
CA THR A 353 4.15 -19.69 -2.17
C THR A 353 3.63 -20.72 -3.17
N THR A 354 2.32 -20.72 -3.49
CA THR A 354 1.69 -21.70 -4.41
C THR A 354 2.30 -21.67 -5.82
N HIS A 355 2.86 -20.53 -6.25
CA HIS A 355 3.55 -20.39 -7.53
C HIS A 355 4.91 -21.15 -7.59
N GLY A 356 5.42 -21.67 -6.47
CA GLY A 356 6.66 -22.46 -6.42
C GLY A 356 7.93 -21.65 -6.69
N ARG A 357 7.86 -20.32 -6.56
CA ARG A 357 9.01 -19.42 -6.71
C ARG A 357 9.51 -19.04 -5.34
N ARG A 358 10.82 -19.08 -5.15
CA ARG A 358 11.47 -18.60 -3.93
C ARG A 358 11.76 -17.11 -4.07
N LEU A 359 10.71 -16.32 -3.85
CA LEU A 359 10.77 -14.85 -3.79
C LEU A 359 11.75 -14.41 -2.69
N PRO A 360 12.24 -13.15 -2.69
CA PRO A 360 13.08 -12.63 -1.61
C PRO A 360 12.52 -12.98 -0.24
N TYR A 361 13.38 -13.38 0.70
CA TYR A 361 12.94 -14.00 1.94
C TYR A 361 13.90 -13.71 3.08
N MET A 362 13.36 -13.61 4.28
CA MET A 362 14.13 -13.65 5.52
C MET A 362 14.29 -15.11 5.95
N GLU A 363 15.49 -15.48 6.36
CA GLU A 363 15.73 -16.72 7.08
C GLU A 363 16.26 -16.42 8.49
N PHE A 364 15.76 -17.14 9.48
CA PHE A 364 16.13 -16.89 10.87
C PHE A 364 16.06 -18.14 11.74
N ALA A 365 16.74 -18.08 12.88
CA ALA A 365 16.71 -19.11 13.91
C ALA A 365 16.90 -18.48 15.29
N LEU A 366 16.37 -19.17 16.31
CA LEU A 366 16.43 -18.73 17.70
C LEU A 366 17.55 -19.43 18.46
N GLY A 367 18.19 -18.70 19.38
CA GLY A 367 19.12 -19.24 20.37
C GLY A 367 20.38 -19.86 19.76
N LEU A 368 20.85 -19.32 18.63
CA LEU A 368 22.13 -19.70 18.06
C LEU A 368 23.27 -19.20 18.94
N ALA A 369 24.21 -20.08 19.27
CA ALA A 369 25.39 -19.71 20.06
C ALA A 369 26.38 -18.87 19.24
N ASP A 370 26.45 -19.12 17.93
CA ASP A 370 27.20 -18.35 16.95
C ASP A 370 26.24 -17.94 15.81
N PRO A 371 26.00 -16.63 15.58
CA PRO A 371 25.15 -16.16 14.49
C PRO A 371 25.54 -16.70 13.11
N GLN A 372 26.81 -17.03 12.90
CA GLN A 372 27.30 -17.60 11.64
C GLN A 372 26.77 -19.02 11.37
N GLU A 373 26.25 -19.73 12.38
CA GLU A 373 25.61 -21.03 12.19
C GLU A 373 24.44 -20.93 11.21
N LEU A 374 23.68 -19.81 11.22
CA LEU A 374 22.55 -19.59 10.32
C LEU A 374 22.95 -19.68 8.84
N VAL A 375 24.10 -19.11 8.48
CA VAL A 375 24.58 -19.04 7.08
C VAL A 375 24.86 -20.42 6.49
N THR A 376 25.28 -21.37 7.33
CA THR A 376 25.61 -22.74 6.90
C THR A 376 24.50 -23.75 7.20
N MET A 377 23.42 -23.30 7.85
CA MET A 377 22.29 -24.13 8.22
C MET A 377 21.49 -24.53 6.97
N ALA A 378 21.19 -25.82 6.86
CA ALA A 378 20.39 -26.35 5.76
C ALA A 378 18.96 -25.76 5.81
N ASP A 379 18.36 -25.55 4.65
CA ASP A 379 17.02 -24.96 4.54
C ASP A 379 15.91 -25.83 5.17
N ASP A 380 16.13 -27.14 5.24
CA ASP A 380 15.23 -28.11 5.87
C ASP A 380 15.55 -28.37 7.35
N ASP A 381 16.50 -27.63 7.95
CA ASP A 381 16.79 -27.75 9.38
C ASP A 381 15.56 -27.29 10.20
N PRO A 382 15.09 -28.09 11.17
CA PRO A 382 13.91 -27.75 11.96
C PRO A 382 14.06 -26.47 12.79
N LYS A 383 15.28 -25.97 13.02
CA LYS A 383 15.55 -24.69 13.70
C LYS A 383 15.48 -23.49 12.77
N LYS A 384 15.62 -23.68 11.46
CA LYS A 384 15.59 -22.60 10.48
C LYS A 384 14.15 -22.31 10.09
N PHE A 385 13.75 -21.05 10.22
CA PHE A 385 12.50 -20.53 9.71
C PHE A 385 12.77 -19.75 8.43
N ILE A 386 11.84 -19.78 7.49
CA ILE A 386 11.89 -19.01 6.25
C ILE A 386 10.60 -18.19 6.17
N ALA A 387 10.72 -16.88 6.12
CA ALA A 387 9.64 -15.94 5.92
C ALA A 387 9.75 -15.32 4.52
N PRO A 388 8.97 -15.81 3.53
CA PRO A 388 8.92 -15.19 2.20
C PRO A 388 8.39 -13.77 2.28
N SER A 389 8.94 -12.88 1.47
CA SER A 389 8.45 -11.50 1.34
C SER A 389 7.28 -11.42 0.37
N ILE A 390 6.50 -10.36 0.52
CA ILE A 390 5.41 -9.99 -0.38
C ILE A 390 5.87 -8.81 -1.22
N TRP A 391 5.73 -8.91 -2.55
CA TRP A 391 5.97 -7.79 -3.47
C TRP A 391 4.82 -6.80 -3.36
N PHE A 392 5.15 -5.51 -3.31
CA PHE A 392 4.14 -4.46 -3.22
C PHE A 392 4.29 -3.35 -4.27
N GLY A 393 5.31 -3.41 -5.13
CA GLY A 393 5.48 -2.47 -6.25
C GLY A 393 6.94 -2.35 -6.66
N GLU A 394 7.21 -1.88 -7.87
CA GLU A 394 8.58 -1.67 -8.38
C GLU A 394 9.51 -2.86 -8.07
N ALA A 395 10.56 -2.66 -7.26
CA ALA A 395 11.45 -3.68 -6.70
C ALA A 395 11.34 -3.76 -5.16
N LEU A 396 10.22 -3.36 -4.59
CA LEU A 396 9.99 -3.31 -3.15
C LEU A 396 9.26 -4.55 -2.64
N TRP A 397 9.71 -5.00 -1.47
CA TRP A 397 9.28 -6.21 -0.80
C TRP A 397 9.11 -5.95 0.68
N ARG A 398 8.11 -6.56 1.31
CA ARG A 398 7.95 -6.53 2.76
C ARG A 398 7.93 -7.92 3.35
N VAL A 399 8.52 -8.07 4.52
CA VAL A 399 8.44 -9.27 5.35
C VAL A 399 7.62 -8.92 6.58
N GLY A 400 6.59 -9.69 6.87
CA GLY A 400 5.85 -9.66 8.13
C GLY A 400 5.79 -11.06 8.74
N PHE A 401 6.00 -11.17 10.05
CA PHE A 401 5.93 -12.43 10.79
C PHE A 401 5.68 -12.23 12.29
N THR A 402 4.98 -13.18 12.88
CA THR A 402 4.87 -13.30 14.34
C THR A 402 6.13 -13.91 14.94
N VAL A 403 6.73 -13.26 15.94
CA VAL A 403 7.95 -13.75 16.61
C VAL A 403 7.67 -15.06 17.35
N PRO A 404 8.32 -16.18 16.99
CA PRO A 404 7.96 -17.49 17.53
C PRO A 404 8.45 -17.67 18.97
N TYR A 405 7.57 -18.17 19.84
CA TYR A 405 7.93 -18.56 21.20
C TYR A 405 8.70 -19.89 21.23
N ASN A 406 9.73 -19.97 22.09
CA ASN A 406 10.64 -21.11 22.16
C ASN A 406 10.71 -21.80 23.54
N GLY A 407 9.90 -21.38 24.51
CA GLY A 407 9.98 -21.90 25.88
C GLY A 407 10.93 -21.16 26.83
N SER A 408 11.56 -20.06 26.40
CA SER A 408 12.50 -19.26 27.20
C SER A 408 11.95 -17.87 27.49
N LYS A 409 12.31 -17.29 28.66
CA LYS A 409 11.97 -15.90 28.99
C LYS A 409 12.77 -14.86 28.19
N THR A 410 13.96 -15.25 27.77
CA THR A 410 14.87 -14.44 26.97
C THR A 410 15.57 -15.32 25.95
N ASP A 411 15.74 -14.82 24.73
CA ASP A 411 16.56 -15.49 23.73
C ASP A 411 17.17 -14.48 22.73
N THR A 412 17.75 -14.96 21.65
CA THR A 412 18.23 -14.15 20.54
C THR A 412 17.67 -14.67 19.24
N LEU A 413 17.13 -13.78 18.40
CA LEU A 413 16.76 -14.06 17.03
C LEU A 413 17.94 -13.70 16.13
N THR A 414 18.54 -14.70 15.49
CA THR A 414 19.54 -14.47 14.44
C THR A 414 18.86 -14.56 13.08
N TRP A 415 19.09 -13.59 12.20
CA TRP A 415 18.44 -13.54 10.90
C TRP A 415 19.35 -13.02 9.79
N GLN A 416 19.00 -13.32 8.55
CA GLN A 416 19.54 -12.68 7.36
C GLN A 416 18.47 -12.59 6.27
N TYR A 417 18.62 -11.63 5.38
CA TYR A 417 17.72 -11.45 4.25
C TYR A 417 18.39 -11.90 2.95
N CYS A 418 17.69 -12.68 2.14
CA CYS A 418 18.27 -13.41 1.02
C CYS A 418 17.38 -13.35 -0.22
N ALA A 419 18.00 -13.47 -1.39
CA ALA A 419 17.33 -13.59 -2.67
C ALA A 419 18.09 -14.56 -3.58
N ILE A 420 17.36 -15.26 -4.44
CA ILE A 420 17.91 -16.19 -5.44
C ILE A 420 17.24 -15.90 -6.78
N ASP A 421 18.03 -15.57 -7.79
CA ASP A 421 17.53 -15.33 -9.16
C ASP A 421 17.10 -16.63 -9.85
N ALA A 422 16.50 -16.49 -11.04
CA ALA A 422 16.11 -17.61 -11.90
C ALA A 422 17.31 -18.47 -12.36
N ALA A 423 18.52 -17.90 -12.41
CA ALA A 423 19.77 -18.58 -12.75
C ALA A 423 20.42 -19.32 -11.56
N GLU A 424 19.79 -19.28 -10.38
CA GLU A 424 20.22 -19.90 -9.12
C GLU A 424 21.42 -19.21 -8.44
N ASN A 425 21.75 -17.97 -8.80
CA ASN A 425 22.74 -17.21 -8.03
C ASN A 425 22.05 -16.60 -6.79
N ARG A 426 22.75 -16.66 -5.65
CA ARG A 426 22.21 -16.29 -4.34
C ARG A 426 23.00 -15.15 -3.72
N THR A 427 22.29 -14.18 -3.16
CA THR A 427 22.85 -13.16 -2.27
C THR A 427 22.15 -13.19 -0.91
N CYS A 428 22.85 -12.77 0.14
CA CYS A 428 22.27 -12.51 1.46
C CYS A 428 22.98 -11.35 2.14
N VAL A 429 22.24 -10.64 2.99
CA VAL A 429 22.72 -9.57 3.86
C VAL A 429 22.46 -9.98 5.31
N GLY A 430 23.52 -10.01 6.12
CA GLY A 430 23.53 -10.54 7.50
C GLY A 430 24.65 -11.57 7.72
N PRO A 431 24.59 -12.40 8.79
CA PRO A 431 23.52 -12.47 9.77
C PRO A 431 23.57 -11.35 10.81
N PHE A 432 22.39 -10.90 11.20
CA PHE A 432 22.13 -9.94 12.27
C PHE A 432 21.54 -10.64 13.49
N SER A 433 21.47 -9.94 14.62
CA SER A 433 20.94 -10.49 15.87
C SER A 433 20.10 -9.47 16.61
N VAL A 434 18.95 -9.92 17.10
CA VAL A 434 17.99 -9.12 17.86
C VAL A 434 17.70 -9.83 19.17
N GLU A 435 17.66 -9.09 20.29
CA GLU A 435 17.30 -9.67 21.58
C GLU A 435 15.80 -10.00 21.60
N LEU A 436 15.44 -11.15 22.16
CA LEU A 436 14.07 -11.55 22.39
C LEU A 436 13.77 -11.61 23.89
N GLN A 437 12.63 -11.06 24.28
CA GLN A 437 12.13 -11.14 25.65
C GLN A 437 10.64 -11.47 25.64
N VAL A 438 10.11 -11.90 26.79
CA VAL A 438 8.66 -11.86 27.02
C VAL A 438 8.27 -10.40 27.24
N ASP A 439 7.18 -9.96 26.62
CA ASP A 439 6.65 -8.62 26.85
C ASP A 439 6.25 -8.47 28.32
N PRO A 440 6.81 -7.51 29.08
CA PRO A 440 6.40 -7.27 30.45
C PRO A 440 4.96 -6.72 30.57
N ASP A 441 4.39 -6.18 29.49
CA ASP A 441 3.10 -5.47 29.48
C ASP A 441 1.99 -6.22 28.69
N ASP A 442 2.29 -7.34 28.02
CA ASP A 442 1.31 -8.11 27.24
C ASP A 442 0.64 -9.23 28.07
N CYS A 443 -0.65 -9.04 28.32
CA CYS A 443 -1.62 -10.06 28.73
C CYS A 443 -2.89 -9.93 27.85
N GLY A 444 -2.71 -9.56 26.57
CA GLY A 444 -3.69 -8.88 25.73
C GLY A 444 -4.50 -9.73 24.74
N ASP A 445 -4.29 -11.04 24.62
CA ASP A 445 -5.12 -11.91 23.77
C ASP A 445 -6.23 -12.66 24.56
N GLY A 446 -6.29 -12.47 25.89
CA GLY A 446 -7.24 -13.13 26.77
C GLY A 446 -6.95 -14.62 27.02
N VAL A 447 -5.78 -15.14 26.60
CA VAL A 447 -5.36 -16.52 26.79
C VAL A 447 -3.93 -16.55 27.36
N VAL A 448 -3.83 -16.75 28.68
CA VAL A 448 -2.53 -16.92 29.34
C VAL A 448 -1.78 -18.10 28.74
N GLN A 449 -0.67 -17.81 28.06
CA GLN A 449 0.26 -18.84 27.59
C GLN A 449 1.27 -19.17 28.69
N GLU A 450 1.94 -20.34 28.64
CA GLU A 450 2.83 -20.83 29.72
C GLU A 450 3.99 -19.88 30.11
N TRP A 451 4.15 -18.76 29.42
CA TRP A 451 5.26 -17.83 29.49
C TRP A 451 4.93 -16.40 29.88
N GLU A 452 3.66 -16.05 29.96
CA GLU A 452 3.23 -14.75 30.50
C GLU A 452 3.46 -14.73 32.01
N ALA A 453 3.97 -13.62 32.52
CA ALA A 453 4.10 -13.38 33.95
C ALA A 453 3.22 -12.18 34.27
N CYS A 454 2.05 -12.45 34.83
CA CYS A 454 1.19 -11.38 35.32
C CYS A 454 1.83 -10.87 36.61
N ASP A 455 2.44 -9.68 36.53
CA ASP A 455 2.97 -8.97 37.69
C ASP A 455 1.79 -8.20 38.30
N ASP A 456 1.37 -8.62 39.50
CA ASP A 456 0.16 -8.17 40.21
C ASP A 456 0.11 -6.65 40.51
N ASP A 457 1.14 -5.89 40.13
CA ASP A 457 1.24 -4.45 40.38
C ASP A 457 0.90 -3.58 39.15
N SER A 458 0.57 -4.17 37.99
CA SER A 458 0.08 -3.41 36.82
C SER A 458 -1.46 -3.45 36.73
N PRO A 459 -2.15 -2.28 36.76
CA PRO A 459 -3.61 -2.22 36.63
C PRO A 459 -4.12 -2.65 35.25
N THR A 460 -3.24 -3.02 34.31
CA THR A 460 -3.60 -3.57 32.99
C THR A 460 -3.57 -5.09 32.93
N CYS A 461 -3.12 -5.80 33.98
CA CYS A 461 -2.95 -7.26 33.98
C CYS A 461 -3.88 -7.96 35.00
N VAL A 462 -5.19 -7.77 34.85
CA VAL A 462 -6.20 -8.23 35.83
C VAL A 462 -6.89 -9.55 35.40
N MET A 463 -6.52 -10.15 34.26
CA MET A 463 -7.28 -11.27 33.66
C MET A 463 -6.58 -12.65 33.68
N CYS A 464 -5.48 -12.82 34.42
CA CYS A 464 -4.61 -13.98 34.24
C CYS A 464 -4.80 -15.19 35.18
N GLU A 465 -5.56 -15.08 36.28
CA GLU A 465 -5.84 -16.22 37.15
C GLU A 465 -7.34 -16.45 37.26
N ASN A 466 -7.93 -17.21 36.35
CA ASN A 466 -9.28 -17.75 36.51
C ASN A 466 -9.24 -19.28 36.38
N THR A 467 -9.04 -19.99 37.50
CA THR A 467 -9.14 -21.46 37.55
C THR A 467 -10.55 -21.91 37.92
N CYS A 468 -11.49 -21.71 37.00
CA CYS A 468 -12.84 -22.25 37.15
C CYS A 468 -12.87 -23.79 37.25
N GLY A 469 -13.69 -24.30 38.17
CA GLY A 469 -13.93 -25.71 38.48
C GLY A 469 -13.22 -26.21 39.75
N ASN A 470 -12.71 -25.33 40.61
CA ASN A 470 -12.07 -25.71 41.87
C ASN A 470 -13.08 -25.87 43.05
N GLY A 471 -14.31 -25.36 42.87
CA GLY A 471 -15.42 -25.46 43.82
C GLY A 471 -15.41 -24.43 44.97
N THR A 472 -14.60 -23.39 44.85
CA THR A 472 -14.46 -22.25 45.78
C THR A 472 -14.41 -20.96 44.96
N CYS A 473 -15.01 -19.87 45.46
CA CYS A 473 -15.01 -18.57 44.79
C CYS A 473 -13.90 -17.71 45.40
N ASP A 474 -12.79 -17.51 44.68
CA ASP A 474 -11.58 -16.84 45.18
C ASP A 474 -11.52 -15.34 44.81
N GLU A 475 -11.36 -14.47 45.81
CA GLU A 475 -11.14 -13.01 45.65
C GLU A 475 -9.64 -12.71 45.36
N PRO A 476 -9.29 -11.86 44.36
CA PRO A 476 -10.12 -10.78 43.80
C PRO A 476 -10.54 -10.98 42.33
N ALA A 477 -10.68 -12.21 41.83
CA ALA A 477 -10.91 -12.42 40.40
C ALA A 477 -12.18 -13.22 40.03
N GLU A 478 -12.73 -14.04 40.92
CA GLU A 478 -13.85 -14.91 40.57
C GLU A 478 -15.21 -14.28 40.94
N ASN A 479 -16.12 -14.16 39.97
CA ASN A 479 -17.50 -13.73 40.20
C ASN A 479 -18.47 -14.53 39.31
N ASN A 480 -19.78 -14.37 39.49
CA ASN A 480 -20.78 -15.14 38.73
C ASN A 480 -20.78 -14.87 37.21
N GLU A 481 -20.24 -13.75 36.74
CA GLU A 481 -20.11 -13.48 35.29
C GLU A 481 -18.87 -14.17 34.69
N ILE A 482 -17.80 -14.26 35.48
CA ILE A 482 -16.50 -14.78 35.06
C ILE A 482 -16.42 -16.31 35.28
N CYS A 483 -16.98 -16.80 36.38
CA CYS A 483 -16.85 -18.18 36.84
C CYS A 483 -18.16 -18.76 37.46
N PRO A 484 -19.23 -18.93 36.66
CA PRO A 484 -20.56 -19.34 37.16
C PRO A 484 -20.63 -20.77 37.73
N GLU A 485 -19.64 -21.62 37.48
CA GLU A 485 -19.57 -22.96 38.07
C GLU A 485 -19.11 -22.94 39.53
N ASP A 486 -18.19 -22.03 39.89
CA ASP A 486 -17.61 -21.92 41.24
C ASP A 486 -18.28 -20.81 42.08
N CYS A 487 -18.84 -19.77 41.44
CA CYS A 487 -19.57 -18.67 42.09
C CYS A 487 -21.07 -18.58 41.69
N PRO A 488 -21.90 -19.64 41.87
CA PRO A 488 -23.30 -19.63 41.46
C PRO A 488 -24.20 -18.84 42.43
N CYS A 489 -24.72 -17.68 42.01
CA CYS A 489 -25.71 -16.94 42.81
C CYS A 489 -27.02 -17.74 42.92
N ASN A 490 -27.32 -18.25 44.12
CA ASN A 490 -28.37 -19.24 44.36
C ASN A 490 -29.44 -18.78 45.37
N GLY A 491 -29.39 -17.53 45.82
CA GLY A 491 -30.34 -16.96 46.79
C GLY A 491 -29.95 -17.14 48.25
N VAL A 492 -28.72 -17.56 48.56
CA VAL A 492 -28.21 -17.79 49.91
C VAL A 492 -26.83 -17.17 50.03
N CYS A 493 -26.67 -16.17 50.90
CA CYS A 493 -25.41 -15.47 51.12
C CYS A 493 -24.39 -16.37 51.85
N ASP A 494 -23.47 -16.99 51.13
CA ASP A 494 -22.32 -17.72 51.69
C ASP A 494 -21.12 -16.77 51.93
N PRO A 495 -20.29 -17.02 52.96
CA PRO A 495 -19.27 -16.06 53.42
C PRO A 495 -18.12 -15.79 52.42
N ASP A 496 -18.05 -16.57 51.35
CA ASP A 496 -17.02 -16.48 50.30
C ASP A 496 -17.66 -16.15 48.92
N GLU A 497 -18.92 -15.67 48.86
CA GLU A 497 -19.61 -15.28 47.62
C GLU A 497 -19.58 -13.75 47.38
N VAL A 498 -19.32 -13.33 46.14
CA VAL A 498 -19.52 -11.94 45.70
C VAL A 498 -20.67 -11.87 44.69
N CYS A 499 -21.89 -11.89 45.24
CA CYS A 499 -23.15 -11.75 44.52
C CYS A 499 -23.95 -10.55 45.09
N PRO A 500 -23.92 -9.37 44.45
CA PRO A 500 -24.63 -8.17 44.93
C PRO A 500 -26.15 -8.34 45.04
N GLU A 501 -26.75 -9.27 44.28
CA GLU A 501 -28.18 -9.60 44.36
C GLU A 501 -28.54 -10.45 45.59
N ASP A 502 -27.60 -11.26 46.11
CA ASP A 502 -27.81 -12.16 47.26
C ASP A 502 -27.31 -11.56 48.59
N CYS A 503 -26.28 -10.71 48.53
CA CYS A 503 -25.67 -10.03 49.69
C CYS A 503 -25.55 -8.52 49.41
N PRO A 504 -26.56 -7.69 49.76
CA PRO A 504 -26.59 -6.29 49.35
C PRO A 504 -25.57 -5.36 50.01
N ASP A 505 -24.75 -5.83 50.96
CA ASP A 505 -23.81 -4.97 51.69
C ASP A 505 -22.55 -5.75 52.09
N SER A 506 -21.54 -5.76 51.22
CA SER A 506 -20.19 -6.24 51.55
C SER A 506 -19.16 -5.13 51.40
N GLU A 507 -19.40 -3.97 52.03
CA GLU A 507 -18.30 -3.14 52.50
C GLU A 507 -18.47 -2.76 53.98
N SER A 508 -17.42 -3.07 54.74
CA SER A 508 -17.09 -2.63 56.10
C SER A 508 -17.61 -3.45 57.30
N ASP A 509 -16.70 -4.26 57.83
CA ASP A 509 -16.66 -4.66 59.22
C ASP A 509 -16.40 -3.45 60.13
N SER A 510 -17.44 -2.83 60.70
CA SER A 510 -17.44 -2.29 62.07
C SER A 510 -18.80 -1.74 62.53
N GLY A 511 -19.62 -2.62 63.11
CA GLY A 511 -20.60 -2.36 64.18
C GLY A 511 -21.43 -1.06 64.18
N SER A 512 -22.62 -1.11 63.56
CA SER A 512 -23.80 -0.31 63.90
C SER A 512 -25.03 -1.01 63.31
N VAL A 513 -26.06 -1.27 64.11
CA VAL A 513 -27.22 -2.09 63.69
C VAL A 513 -28.43 -1.19 63.58
N CYS A 514 -28.87 -0.91 62.37
CA CYS A 514 -30.15 -0.24 62.14
C CYS A 514 -31.32 -1.21 62.35
N GLY A 515 -32.37 -0.76 63.04
CA GLY A 515 -33.63 -1.49 63.26
C GLY A 515 -33.90 -1.93 64.70
N ASP A 516 -33.23 -1.35 65.70
CA ASP A 516 -33.44 -1.70 67.11
C ASP A 516 -34.52 -0.86 67.83
N GLY A 517 -35.00 0.21 67.17
CA GLY A 517 -36.06 1.10 67.64
C GLY A 517 -35.60 2.25 68.55
N THR A 518 -34.30 2.50 68.65
CA THR A 518 -33.70 3.54 69.51
C THR A 518 -32.58 4.27 68.78
N CYS A 519 -32.53 5.61 68.88
CA CYS A 519 -31.47 6.40 68.26
C CYS A 519 -30.33 6.68 69.25
N ASP A 520 -29.18 6.01 69.07
CA ASP A 520 -27.99 6.21 69.90
C ASP A 520 -27.00 7.22 69.28
N ASP A 521 -26.13 7.83 70.10
CA ASP A 521 -25.16 8.84 69.68
C ASP A 521 -24.13 8.24 68.68
N GLY A 522 -24.35 8.47 67.39
CA GLY A 522 -23.48 8.01 66.29
C GLY A 522 -24.20 7.24 65.18
N GLU A 523 -25.50 6.99 65.31
CA GLU A 523 -26.32 6.35 64.28
C GLU A 523 -26.97 7.40 63.35
N VAL A 524 -26.99 7.08 62.05
CA VAL A 524 -27.47 8.00 60.99
C VAL A 524 -28.59 7.41 60.14
N CYS A 525 -29.12 6.25 60.51
CA CYS A 525 -30.15 5.60 59.72
C CYS A 525 -31.58 6.07 60.06
N PRO A 526 -32.47 6.13 59.05
CA PRO A 526 -33.75 6.80 59.18
C PRO A 526 -34.82 6.01 59.97
N GLU A 527 -34.68 4.67 60.06
CA GLU A 527 -35.63 3.81 60.76
C GLU A 527 -35.74 4.12 62.27
N ASP A 528 -34.63 4.44 62.93
CA ASP A 528 -34.58 4.60 64.39
C ASP A 528 -34.52 6.06 64.85
N CYS A 529 -33.93 6.96 64.05
CA CYS A 529 -33.63 8.35 64.43
C CYS A 529 -34.62 9.42 63.96
N GLY A 530 -35.74 9.05 63.31
CA GLY A 530 -36.94 9.89 63.11
C GLY A 530 -36.71 11.39 62.89
N ASP A 531 -36.64 11.79 61.63
CA ASP A 531 -36.44 13.14 61.08
C ASP A 531 -36.97 14.31 61.96
N THR A 532 -36.07 14.98 62.70
CA THR A 532 -36.35 16.28 63.34
C THR A 532 -35.13 17.22 63.39
N SER A 533 -35.08 18.10 62.37
CA SER A 533 -34.81 19.54 62.40
C SER A 533 -33.41 20.09 62.77
N GLY A 534 -32.76 20.70 61.77
CA GLY A 534 -32.04 21.96 61.87
C GLY A 534 -32.53 22.91 60.76
N GLU A 535 -33.07 24.08 61.13
CA GLU A 535 -33.64 25.09 60.22
C GLU A 535 -32.54 25.78 59.39
N CYS A 536 -32.72 25.92 58.07
CA CYS A 536 -31.92 26.84 57.23
C CYS A 536 -32.36 28.30 57.57
N ASP A 537 -31.42 29.22 57.81
CA ASP A 537 -31.67 30.54 58.45
C ASP A 537 -31.74 31.73 57.49
N GLY A 538 -31.73 31.48 56.17
CA GLY A 538 -31.99 32.47 55.13
C GLY A 538 -30.87 33.48 54.90
N VAL A 539 -29.61 33.14 55.23
CA VAL A 539 -28.42 33.98 54.98
C VAL A 539 -27.28 33.14 54.38
N CYS A 540 -26.98 33.32 53.09
CA CYS A 540 -25.89 32.63 52.36
C CYS A 540 -24.52 33.26 52.80
N GLU A 541 -23.72 32.58 53.64
CA GLU A 541 -22.37 33.02 54.10
C GLU A 541 -21.21 32.43 53.27
N PRO A 542 -20.08 33.14 53.06
CA PRO A 542 -19.14 32.82 51.97
C PRO A 542 -18.02 31.83 52.30
N THR A 543 -18.10 31.02 53.36
CA THR A 543 -17.04 30.05 53.66
C THR A 543 -17.54 28.71 54.17
N GLY A 544 -17.65 27.75 53.25
CA GLY A 544 -17.39 26.33 53.50
C GLY A 544 -18.60 25.40 53.50
N GLY A 545 -18.72 24.61 52.42
CA GLY A 545 -19.24 23.24 52.47
C GLY A 545 -20.76 23.10 52.35
N GLU A 546 -21.18 22.58 51.19
CA GLU A 546 -22.51 22.12 50.80
C GLU A 546 -23.25 21.29 51.88
N THR A 547 -24.14 21.91 52.66
CA THR A 547 -25.26 21.25 53.36
C THR A 547 -26.44 22.23 53.63
N CYS A 548 -27.21 22.62 52.61
CA CYS A 548 -28.64 23.09 52.66
C CYS A 548 -28.99 23.54 51.22
N PRO A 549 -29.77 22.77 50.44
CA PRO A 549 -30.14 23.13 49.06
C PRO A 549 -31.19 24.24 48.92
N GLU A 550 -31.75 24.77 50.02
CA GLU A 550 -32.88 25.72 50.01
C GLU A 550 -32.49 27.19 50.21
N ASP A 551 -31.20 27.51 50.41
CA ASP A 551 -30.73 28.89 50.68
C ASP A 551 -30.03 29.60 49.50
N CYS A 552 -29.78 28.94 48.36
CA CYS A 552 -29.17 29.57 47.16
C CYS A 552 -29.80 28.94 45.85
N PRO A 553 -29.78 29.60 44.66
CA PRO A 553 -30.92 30.17 43.89
C PRO A 553 -31.90 29.21 43.15
N VAL A 554 -33.14 29.68 42.92
CA VAL A 554 -34.25 28.99 42.23
C VAL A 554 -34.43 29.53 40.81
N CYS A 555 -34.32 28.69 39.78
CA CYS A 555 -34.65 29.07 38.40
C CYS A 555 -36.18 29.15 38.15
N GLY A 556 -36.64 30.10 37.34
CA GLY A 556 -37.98 30.20 36.76
C GLY A 556 -38.87 31.33 37.29
N ASP A 557 -38.30 32.36 37.93
CA ASP A 557 -39.06 33.50 38.48
C ASP A 557 -39.16 34.72 37.53
N GLY A 558 -38.43 34.70 36.42
CA GLY A 558 -38.43 35.70 35.35
C GLY A 558 -37.65 36.98 35.64
N VAL A 559 -36.74 36.99 36.63
CA VAL A 559 -35.84 38.13 36.94
C VAL A 559 -34.39 37.63 37.01
N CYS A 560 -33.45 38.37 36.44
CA CYS A 560 -32.03 37.97 36.41
C CYS A 560 -31.22 38.55 37.59
N ASP A 561 -30.80 37.72 38.55
CA ASP A 561 -29.98 38.11 39.70
C ASP A 561 -28.49 37.70 39.57
N PRO A 562 -27.56 38.35 40.31
CA PRO A 562 -26.12 38.13 40.14
C PRO A 562 -25.68 36.73 40.59
N GLY A 563 -25.34 35.87 39.62
CA GLY A 563 -24.92 34.47 39.84
C GLY A 563 -25.71 33.46 38.99
N GLU A 564 -26.82 33.87 38.38
CA GLU A 564 -27.72 32.99 37.60
C GLU A 564 -27.36 32.90 36.12
N GLU A 565 -26.34 33.66 35.67
CA GLU A 565 -25.90 33.77 34.27
C GLU A 565 -25.37 32.45 33.67
N GLU A 566 -24.90 31.51 34.50
CA GLU A 566 -24.44 30.17 34.06
C GLU A 566 -25.32 29.02 34.54
N THR A 567 -26.18 29.22 35.54
CA THR A 567 -26.97 28.15 36.18
C THR A 567 -28.46 28.20 35.89
N CYS A 568 -29.04 29.38 35.56
CA CYS A 568 -30.47 29.55 35.25
C CYS A 568 -30.67 30.47 34.03
N PRO A 569 -30.38 30.01 32.79
CA PRO A 569 -30.37 30.86 31.60
C PRO A 569 -31.75 31.43 31.20
N GLU A 570 -32.83 30.80 31.68
CA GLU A 570 -34.22 31.08 31.28
C GLU A 570 -34.77 32.39 31.88
N ASP A 571 -34.27 32.85 33.02
CA ASP A 571 -34.72 34.10 33.68
C ASP A 571 -34.01 35.35 33.15
N CYS A 572 -32.86 35.18 32.48
CA CYS A 572 -31.96 36.25 32.05
C CYS A 572 -32.10 36.67 30.57
N GLY A 573 -33.18 36.28 29.88
CA GLY A 573 -33.34 36.51 28.43
C GLY A 573 -33.01 37.94 27.96
N ASP A 574 -32.40 38.20 26.80
CA ASP A 574 -32.12 37.38 25.62
C ASP A 574 -31.22 38.19 24.66
N THR A 575 -30.34 37.56 23.87
CA THR A 575 -30.12 37.90 22.44
C THR A 575 -29.35 36.78 21.71
N ALA A 576 -30.06 35.78 21.18
CA ALA A 576 -29.89 35.29 19.79
C ALA A 576 -30.86 34.12 19.49
N THR A 577 -32.12 34.48 19.22
CA THR A 577 -33.16 33.74 18.48
C THR A 577 -32.91 32.27 18.13
N ASP A 578 -33.54 31.42 18.94
CA ASP A 578 -33.75 30.00 18.70
C ASP A 578 -34.85 29.68 17.67
N SER A 579 -34.70 28.46 17.16
CA SER A 579 -35.65 27.62 16.47
C SER A 579 -36.98 27.41 17.23
N ASP A 580 -38.05 27.44 16.42
CA ASP A 580 -39.20 26.53 16.41
C ASP A 580 -40.21 26.47 17.59
N GLY A 581 -41.38 27.06 17.35
CA GLY A 581 -42.62 26.26 17.26
C GLY A 581 -43.68 26.39 18.37
N GLN A 582 -44.68 27.28 18.19
CA GLN A 582 -46.12 26.95 18.10
C GLN A 582 -47.04 28.19 18.15
N CYS A 583 -48.06 28.22 17.29
CA CYS A 583 -49.28 29.00 17.50
C CYS A 583 -50.49 28.05 17.42
N PRO A 584 -51.51 28.23 18.30
CA PRO A 584 -52.75 27.46 18.29
C PRO A 584 -53.79 28.03 17.30
N ASP A 585 -54.72 27.15 16.92
CA ASP A 585 -56.06 27.35 16.37
C ASP A 585 -56.37 28.58 15.49
N GLY A 586 -56.51 28.30 14.18
CA GLY A 586 -57.58 28.91 13.37
C GLY A 586 -57.18 29.41 11.98
N ALA A 587 -57.08 28.52 10.98
CA ALA A 587 -57.78 28.61 9.68
C ALA A 587 -57.17 27.69 8.58
N ALA A 588 -57.90 26.62 8.25
CA ALA A 588 -58.12 26.00 6.92
C ALA A 588 -56.93 25.50 6.04
N PRO A 589 -57.15 24.45 5.21
CA PRO A 589 -56.26 23.28 5.13
C PRO A 589 -55.48 23.12 3.82
N GLY A 590 -54.45 22.26 3.83
CA GLY A 590 -53.97 21.60 2.60
C GLY A 590 -52.60 20.92 2.66
N ALA A 591 -52.63 19.60 2.95
CA ALA A 591 -51.73 18.52 2.48
C ALA A 591 -50.29 18.39 3.02
N ASP A 592 -50.14 17.55 4.06
CA ASP A 592 -49.39 16.27 4.15
C ASP A 592 -48.02 16.19 3.41
N GLY A 593 -46.83 16.00 4.03
CA GLY A 593 -46.41 14.98 5.01
C GLY A 593 -45.88 13.74 4.26
N GLN A 594 -44.69 13.13 4.45
CA GLN A 594 -43.92 12.83 5.65
C GLN A 594 -42.46 12.42 5.30
N CYS A 595 -41.55 12.59 6.27
CA CYS A 595 -40.29 11.84 6.40
C CYS A 595 -40.55 10.43 6.95
N GLN A 596 -39.74 9.45 6.56
CA GLN A 596 -39.27 8.41 7.48
C GLN A 596 -37.99 7.73 6.95
N LEU A 597 -37.06 7.51 7.87
CA LEU A 597 -35.82 6.75 7.76
C LEU A 597 -36.13 5.25 7.94
N ASP A 598 -35.46 4.39 7.19
CA ASP A 598 -34.92 3.11 7.66
C ASP A 598 -33.88 2.53 6.69
N ASP A 599 -33.10 1.64 7.26
CA ASP A 599 -31.80 1.09 6.98
C ASP A 599 -31.96 -0.40 6.67
N ASP A 600 -31.47 -0.89 5.53
CA ASP A 600 -31.01 -2.28 5.31
C ASP A 600 -30.77 -2.60 3.82
N GLY A 601 -29.66 -3.30 3.57
CA GLY A 601 -29.17 -3.68 2.25
C GLY A 601 -29.91 -4.81 1.55
N CYS A 602 -29.41 -5.07 0.33
CA CYS A 602 -29.57 -6.29 -0.47
C CYS A 602 -30.97 -6.65 -0.98
N GLY A 603 -31.15 -6.57 -2.31
CA GLY A 603 -32.24 -7.27 -2.97
C GLY A 603 -32.34 -7.01 -4.47
N CYS A 604 -31.61 -7.78 -5.28
CA CYS A 604 -31.97 -7.95 -6.68
C CYS A 604 -33.34 -8.65 -6.76
N VAL A 605 -34.32 -8.02 -7.41
CA VAL A 605 -35.45 -8.74 -8.03
C VAL A 605 -35.55 -8.31 -9.48
N ALA A 606 -35.31 -9.29 -10.35
CA ALA A 606 -35.70 -9.24 -11.74
C ALA A 606 -37.22 -9.16 -11.85
N ASP A 607 -37.73 -8.24 -12.64
CA ASP A 607 -39.00 -8.46 -13.33
C ASP A 607 -38.90 -8.01 -14.78
N GLY A 608 -38.95 -9.03 -15.65
CA GLY A 608 -39.21 -8.84 -17.06
C GLY A 608 -40.70 -8.60 -17.28
N SER A 609 -41.04 -7.69 -18.18
CA SER A 609 -41.89 -7.97 -19.34
C SER A 609 -42.37 -6.66 -19.97
N GLY A 610 -42.09 -6.49 -21.26
CA GLY A 610 -42.50 -5.31 -21.98
C GLY A 610 -42.09 -5.33 -23.45
N THR A 611 -42.34 -6.43 -24.13
CA THR A 611 -42.23 -6.55 -25.59
C THR A 611 -42.99 -5.43 -26.30
N ARG A 612 -42.33 -4.72 -27.23
CA ARG A 612 -42.89 -4.26 -28.53
C ARG A 612 -41.86 -3.48 -29.34
N GLY A 613 -41.62 -3.93 -30.59
CA GLY A 613 -41.20 -3.03 -31.67
C GLY A 613 -40.08 -3.50 -32.60
N LEU A 614 -40.25 -4.65 -33.26
CA LEU A 614 -39.59 -4.94 -34.55
C LEU A 614 -40.33 -4.23 -35.70
N TRP A 615 -39.65 -4.10 -36.85
CA TRP A 615 -39.99 -3.45 -38.14
C TRP A 615 -39.63 -1.95 -38.22
N GLY A 616 -38.86 -1.43 -39.18
CA GLY A 616 -38.19 -2.02 -40.35
C GLY A 616 -37.75 -0.91 -41.34
N SER A 617 -36.64 -1.17 -42.02
CA SER A 617 -36.34 -0.86 -43.44
C SER A 617 -36.23 0.59 -43.98
N LEU A 618 -34.99 0.92 -44.39
CA LEU A 618 -34.52 1.33 -45.74
C LEU A 618 -35.37 2.24 -46.65
N LEU A 619 -34.77 3.37 -47.10
CA LEU A 619 -34.55 3.82 -48.51
C LEU A 619 -34.05 5.30 -48.53
N LEU A 620 -32.81 5.65 -48.95
CA LEU A 620 -32.26 5.89 -50.32
C LEU A 620 -32.64 7.24 -50.98
N LEU A 621 -31.65 8.14 -51.20
CA LEU A 621 -31.22 8.68 -52.52
C LEU A 621 -30.27 9.91 -52.45
N GLY A 622 -29.25 9.91 -53.33
CA GLY A 622 -28.50 11.10 -53.79
C GLY A 622 -27.01 10.82 -54.11
N VAL A 623 -26.65 9.99 -55.10
CA VAL A 623 -26.32 10.34 -56.51
C VAL A 623 -25.20 11.39 -56.71
N PHE A 624 -24.03 10.87 -57.10
CA PHE A 624 -23.01 11.34 -58.06
C PHE A 624 -22.44 12.78 -58.02
N GLY A 625 -21.11 12.86 -57.87
CA GLY A 625 -20.29 14.04 -58.18
C GLY A 625 -18.82 13.72 -58.39
N VAL A 626 -18.49 13.01 -59.48
CA VAL A 626 -17.12 12.81 -59.97
C VAL A 626 -16.50 14.15 -60.38
N ARG A 627 -15.30 14.49 -59.87
CA ARG A 627 -14.36 15.36 -60.61
C ARG A 627 -12.93 14.84 -60.57
N ARG A 628 -12.49 14.48 -61.77
CA ARG A 628 -11.20 13.95 -62.17
C ARG A 628 -10.17 15.08 -62.29
N SER A 629 -8.95 14.75 -61.88
CA SER A 629 -7.68 15.39 -62.23
C SER A 629 -7.58 15.89 -63.67
N ARG A 630 -6.94 17.05 -63.85
CA ARG A 630 -6.17 17.40 -65.05
C ARG A 630 -4.82 18.01 -64.65
N LYS A 631 -3.75 17.25 -64.85
CA LYS A 631 -2.42 17.78 -65.19
C LYS A 631 -2.47 18.42 -66.59
N ARG A 632 -1.75 19.52 -66.78
CA ARG A 632 -1.06 19.80 -68.05
C ARG A 632 0.09 20.80 -67.87
N ALA A 633 1.24 20.36 -68.41
CA ALA A 633 2.43 21.07 -68.90
C ALA A 633 3.24 21.89 -67.89
#